data_AF-A0A914AH61-F1
#
_entry.id   AF-A0A914AH61-F1
#
_cell.length_a   1.000
_cell.length_b   1.000
_cell.length_c   1.000
_cell.angle_alpha   90.00
_cell.angle_beta   90.00
_cell.angle_gamma   90.00
#
_symmetry.space_group_name_H-M   'P 1'
#
loop_
_entity.id
_entity.type
_entity.pdbx_description
1 polymer ?
#
loop_
_entity_poly.entity_id
_entity_poly.type
_entity_poly.pdbx_seq_one_letter_code
_entity_poly.pdbx_strand_id
1 'polypeptide(L)'
;MTNDIFIQSESVSSLKTHPRKCIQIGKNTKVINTGTIDVTPALRCEAMQMVLPSRADFTSIRNIKTSPLKKIVSVEGQVVAQGIPQTVQAKRRNTVVKNISVRGGGDKCRVALWRDKTERDINVGDYLQITNVLTCQFQDDIYVSSTRDSEIQNVDGPVDAAAEITVIGYEDFGDTLKLTSDEDGYFTYDIKLDTLKAVFNVDAEEVTLELSTRIPFKCQVLPSGENPSYFSLSL
;
A
#
# COMPACT_ATOMS: atom_id res chain seq x y z
N MET A 1 3.12 -33.64 -44.66
CA MET A 1 4.01 -34.12 -43.57
C MET A 1 3.55 -33.43 -42.30
N THR A 2 2.90 -34.19 -41.44
CA THR A 2 2.28 -33.71 -40.19
C THR A 2 3.38 -33.63 -39.13
N ASN A 3 3.65 -32.44 -38.60
CA ASN A 3 4.64 -32.27 -37.54
C ASN A 3 3.95 -32.52 -36.20
N ASP A 4 4.11 -33.74 -35.69
CA ASP A 4 3.68 -34.11 -34.34
C ASP A 4 4.55 -33.40 -33.29
N ILE A 5 3.90 -32.65 -32.40
CA ILE A 5 4.54 -32.02 -31.26
C ILE A 5 4.58 -33.03 -30.11
N PHE A 6 5.77 -33.56 -29.80
CA PHE A 6 5.98 -34.43 -28.66
C PHE A 6 6.18 -33.62 -27.38
N ILE A 7 5.24 -33.71 -26.45
CA ILE A 7 5.39 -33.19 -25.08
C ILE A 7 5.70 -34.39 -24.17
N GLN A 8 6.95 -34.53 -23.74
CA GLN A 8 7.31 -35.48 -22.69
C GLN A 8 6.85 -34.94 -21.33
N SER A 9 5.95 -35.66 -20.67
CA SER A 9 5.57 -35.42 -19.28
C SER A 9 6.34 -36.36 -18.37
N GLU A 10 7.28 -35.83 -17.59
CA GLU A 10 7.80 -36.55 -16.42
C GLU A 10 6.97 -36.20 -15.18
N SER A 11 6.54 -37.26 -14.48
CA SER A 11 5.67 -37.19 -13.32
C SER A 11 6.52 -37.11 -12.05
N VAL A 12 6.59 -35.93 -11.42
CA VAL A 12 7.11 -35.84 -10.04
C VAL A 12 5.93 -35.70 -9.09
N SER A 13 5.72 -36.75 -8.31
CA SER A 13 4.65 -36.90 -7.33
C SER A 13 4.91 -36.08 -6.07
N SER A 14 4.14 -35.00 -5.85
CA SER A 14 3.47 -34.77 -4.56
C SER A 14 2.49 -33.59 -4.65
N LEU A 15 1.36 -33.75 -3.93
CA LEU A 15 0.25 -32.83 -3.68
C LEU A 15 -0.88 -32.80 -4.74
N LYS A 16 -2.01 -33.39 -4.33
CA LYS A 16 -3.29 -33.45 -5.02
C LYS A 16 -3.90 -32.06 -5.20
N THR A 17 -3.90 -31.56 -6.43
CA THR A 17 -4.91 -30.73 -7.12
C THR A 17 -4.38 -30.56 -8.54
N HIS A 18 -5.16 -30.92 -9.58
CA HIS A 18 -4.81 -30.93 -11.03
C HIS A 18 -3.41 -30.38 -11.39
N PRO A 19 -2.49 -31.18 -11.95
CA PRO A 19 -1.16 -30.71 -12.28
C PRO A 19 -1.29 -29.58 -13.30
N ARG A 20 -1.06 -28.34 -12.86
CA ARG A 20 -0.93 -27.21 -13.78
C ARG A 20 0.25 -27.54 -14.68
N LYS A 21 -0.03 -27.94 -15.93
CA LYS A 21 1.00 -28.15 -16.94
C LYS A 21 1.77 -26.84 -17.07
N CYS A 22 3.02 -26.83 -16.61
CA CYS A 22 3.87 -25.66 -16.64
C CYS A 22 4.78 -25.78 -17.87
N ILE A 23 4.80 -24.76 -18.71
CA ILE A 23 5.76 -24.68 -19.81
C ILE A 23 7.09 -24.18 -19.22
N GLN A 24 8.11 -25.03 -19.24
CA GLN A 24 9.47 -24.65 -18.87
C GLN A 24 10.25 -24.24 -20.10
N ILE A 25 10.74 -22.99 -20.10
CA ILE A 25 11.62 -22.47 -21.15
C ILE A 25 13.04 -22.86 -20.78
N GLY A 26 13.61 -23.78 -21.55
CA GLY A 26 14.98 -24.27 -21.39
C GLY A 26 15.93 -23.71 -22.43
N LYS A 27 17.20 -24.12 -22.36
CA LYS A 27 18.26 -23.70 -23.31
C LYS A 27 17.95 -24.04 -24.78
N ASN A 28 17.12 -25.06 -25.01
CA ASN A 28 16.76 -25.54 -26.34
C ASN A 28 15.41 -24.99 -26.83
N THR A 29 14.73 -24.17 -26.03
CA THR A 29 13.46 -23.56 -26.44
C THR A 29 13.74 -22.48 -27.47
N LYS A 30 13.13 -22.59 -28.65
CA LYS A 30 13.18 -21.57 -29.69
C LYS A 30 11.85 -20.83 -29.76
N VAL A 31 11.89 -19.51 -29.59
CA VAL A 31 10.74 -18.64 -29.81
C VAL A 31 10.91 -18.04 -31.20
N ILE A 32 9.96 -18.33 -32.10
CA ILE A 32 10.03 -17.90 -33.51
C ILE A 32 8.76 -17.11 -33.81
N ASN A 33 8.91 -15.98 -34.50
CA ASN A 33 7.76 -15.23 -34.97
C ASN A 33 6.98 -16.06 -36.00
N THR A 34 5.70 -16.25 -35.77
CA THR A 34 4.79 -17.04 -36.63
C THR A 34 3.73 -16.11 -37.20
N GLY A 35 3.12 -16.49 -38.33
CA GLY A 35 1.97 -15.78 -38.88
C GLY A 35 0.78 -15.72 -37.91
N THR A 36 -0.30 -15.05 -38.30
CA THR A 36 -1.49 -14.91 -37.44
C THR A 36 -2.10 -16.29 -37.13
N ILE A 37 -1.98 -16.74 -35.88
CA ILE A 37 -2.71 -17.90 -35.37
C ILE A 37 -4.09 -17.42 -34.93
N ASP A 38 -5.13 -18.03 -35.48
CA ASP A 38 -6.49 -17.77 -35.03
C ASP A 38 -6.70 -18.42 -33.66
N VAL A 39 -6.76 -17.58 -32.62
CA VAL A 39 -7.01 -18.01 -31.24
C VAL A 39 -8.41 -17.57 -30.90
N THR A 40 -9.25 -18.53 -30.51
CA THR A 40 -10.65 -18.23 -30.19
C THR A 40 -10.74 -17.18 -29.08
N PRO A 41 -11.69 -16.24 -29.15
CA PRO A 41 -11.87 -15.22 -28.12
C PRO A 41 -12.03 -15.81 -26.72
N ALA A 42 -12.70 -16.96 -26.59
CA ALA A 42 -12.86 -17.67 -25.32
C ALA A 42 -11.52 -18.08 -24.70
N LEU A 43 -10.61 -18.68 -25.48
CA LEU A 43 -9.26 -19.05 -25.01
C LEU A 43 -8.43 -17.80 -24.66
N ARG A 44 -8.60 -16.70 -25.41
CA ARG A 44 -7.96 -15.43 -25.05
C ARG A 44 -8.48 -14.89 -23.71
N CYS A 45 -9.79 -14.93 -23.49
CA CYS A 45 -10.39 -14.51 -22.23
C CYS A 45 -9.92 -15.38 -21.05
N GLU A 46 -9.88 -16.71 -21.22
CA GLU A 46 -9.37 -17.63 -20.19
C GLU A 46 -7.89 -17.37 -19.91
N ALA A 47 -7.07 -17.19 -20.96
CA ALA A 47 -5.66 -16.84 -20.80
C ALA A 47 -5.48 -15.50 -20.08
N MET A 48 -6.29 -14.49 -20.41
CA MET A 48 -6.29 -13.20 -19.72
C MET A 48 -6.68 -13.35 -18.25
N GLN A 49 -7.69 -14.15 -17.92
CA GLN A 49 -8.06 -14.42 -16.51
C GLN A 49 -6.99 -15.19 -15.74
N MET A 50 -6.23 -16.07 -16.41
CA MET A 50 -5.09 -16.76 -15.80
C MET A 50 -3.92 -15.80 -15.53
N VAL A 51 -3.69 -14.82 -16.41
CA VAL A 51 -2.61 -13.84 -16.27
C VAL A 51 -2.99 -12.73 -15.29
N LEU A 52 -4.27 -12.33 -15.25
CA LEU A 52 -4.82 -11.28 -14.41
C LEU A 52 -5.96 -11.87 -13.57
N PRO A 53 -5.64 -12.53 -12.44
CA PRO A 53 -6.68 -13.08 -11.57
C PRO A 53 -7.64 -11.97 -11.12
N SER A 54 -8.91 -12.33 -10.94
CA SER A 54 -9.93 -11.44 -10.39
C SER A 54 -9.44 -10.81 -9.08
N ARG A 55 -9.63 -9.49 -8.93
CA ARG A 55 -9.22 -8.73 -7.74
C ARG A 55 -9.74 -9.41 -6.49
N ALA A 56 -8.88 -9.56 -5.48
CA ALA A 56 -9.25 -10.13 -4.20
C ALA A 56 -10.33 -9.29 -3.49
N ASP A 57 -11.17 -9.94 -2.70
CA ASP A 57 -12.23 -9.28 -1.94
C ASP A 57 -11.67 -8.26 -0.94
N PHE A 58 -12.39 -7.15 -0.79
CA PHE A 58 -12.06 -6.12 0.19
C PHE A 58 -12.31 -6.63 1.61
N THR A 59 -11.30 -6.48 2.45
CA THR A 59 -11.33 -6.82 3.87
C THR A 59 -11.02 -5.57 4.68
N SER A 60 -11.92 -5.18 5.57
CA SER A 60 -11.70 -4.05 6.47
C SER A 60 -10.49 -4.31 7.37
N ILE A 61 -9.74 -3.25 7.68
CA ILE A 61 -8.47 -3.33 8.41
C ILE A 61 -8.62 -4.03 9.78
N ARG A 62 -9.72 -3.79 10.49
CA ARG A 62 -10.07 -4.48 11.75
C ARG A 62 -10.10 -6.01 11.60
N ASN A 63 -10.58 -6.52 10.45
CA ASN A 63 -10.75 -7.95 10.21
C ASN A 63 -9.46 -8.62 9.69
N ILE A 64 -8.42 -7.85 9.36
CA ILE A 64 -7.13 -8.38 8.91
C ILE A 64 -6.47 -9.19 10.04
N LYS A 65 -6.52 -8.69 11.29
CA LYS A 65 -5.96 -9.38 12.45
C LYS A 65 -6.60 -10.74 12.73
N THR A 66 -7.86 -10.93 12.31
CA THR A 66 -8.56 -12.21 12.43
C THR A 66 -8.53 -13.04 11.15
N SER A 67 -7.94 -12.52 10.08
CA SER A 67 -7.92 -13.19 8.78
C SER A 67 -6.95 -14.38 8.76
N PRO A 68 -7.26 -15.45 8.01
CA PRO A 68 -6.35 -16.57 7.86
C PRO A 68 -5.02 -16.12 7.25
N LEU A 69 -3.91 -16.65 7.77
CA LEU A 69 -2.59 -16.36 7.24
C LEU A 69 -2.44 -16.85 5.80
N LYS A 70 -1.59 -16.15 5.03
CA LYS A 70 -1.29 -16.43 3.62
C LYS A 70 -2.52 -16.33 2.70
N LYS A 71 -3.56 -15.59 3.10
CA LYS A 71 -4.71 -15.27 2.26
C LYS A 71 -4.44 -13.99 1.47
N ILE A 72 -4.79 -14.00 0.19
CA ILE A 72 -4.77 -12.80 -0.64
C ILE A 72 -6.07 -12.02 -0.35
N VAL A 73 -5.92 -10.74 0.02
CA VAL A 73 -7.01 -9.82 0.36
C VAL A 73 -6.76 -8.46 -0.29
N SER A 74 -7.79 -7.63 -0.36
CA SER A 74 -7.65 -6.21 -0.70
C SER A 74 -7.98 -5.35 0.53
N VAL A 75 -7.27 -4.24 0.70
CA VAL A 75 -7.41 -3.35 1.86
C VAL A 75 -7.57 -1.91 1.40
N GLU A 76 -8.30 -1.13 2.18
CA GLU A 76 -8.47 0.30 1.97
C GLU A 76 -8.29 1.05 3.28
N GLY A 77 -7.78 2.27 3.20
CA GLY A 77 -7.67 3.14 4.35
C GLY A 77 -6.71 4.30 4.15
N GLN A 78 -6.63 5.13 5.18
CA GLN A 78 -5.77 6.31 5.19
C GLN A 78 -4.35 5.94 5.63
N VAL A 79 -3.34 6.42 4.92
CA VAL A 79 -1.94 6.28 5.31
C VAL A 79 -1.67 7.18 6.51
N VAL A 80 -1.34 6.56 7.64
CA VAL A 80 -1.03 7.27 8.89
C VAL A 80 0.45 7.31 9.19
N ALA A 81 1.25 6.43 8.58
CA ALA A 81 2.70 6.46 8.73
C ALA A 81 3.42 5.86 7.52
N GLN A 82 4.64 6.34 7.30
CA GLN A 82 5.57 5.81 6.31
C GLN A 82 6.92 5.54 6.95
N GLY A 83 7.43 4.33 6.76
CA GLY A 83 8.80 3.96 7.11
C GLY A 83 9.79 4.33 6.00
N ILE A 84 11.04 4.49 6.41
CA ILE A 84 12.16 4.68 5.49
C ILE A 84 12.35 3.37 4.69
N PRO A 85 12.59 3.43 3.36
CA PRO A 85 12.93 2.25 2.58
C PRO A 85 14.18 1.55 3.12
N GLN A 86 14.06 0.26 3.39
CA GLN A 86 15.14 -0.58 3.90
C GLN A 86 15.54 -1.61 2.84
N THR A 87 16.85 -1.85 2.69
CA THR A 87 17.35 -2.93 1.84
C THR A 87 17.49 -4.20 2.67
N VAL A 88 16.72 -5.23 2.33
CA VAL A 88 16.76 -6.55 2.97
C VAL A 88 17.30 -7.61 2.02
N GLN A 89 18.01 -8.60 2.56
CA GLN A 89 18.52 -9.71 1.75
C GLN A 89 17.45 -10.81 1.62
N ALA A 90 16.66 -10.76 0.55
CA ALA A 90 15.68 -11.79 0.23
C ALA A 90 16.27 -12.81 -0.74
N LYS A 91 16.41 -14.08 -0.32
CA LYS A 91 16.93 -15.19 -1.16
C LYS A 91 18.26 -14.85 -1.86
N ARG A 92 19.22 -14.29 -1.10
CA ARG A 92 20.56 -13.86 -1.57
C ARG A 92 20.55 -12.68 -2.57
N ARG A 93 19.43 -11.98 -2.75
CA ARG A 93 19.36 -10.73 -3.50
C ARG A 93 18.97 -9.59 -2.58
N ASN A 94 19.62 -8.45 -2.75
CA ASN A 94 19.23 -7.22 -2.07
C ASN A 94 17.90 -6.75 -2.67
N THR A 95 16.89 -6.59 -1.82
CA THR A 95 15.55 -6.16 -2.22
C THR A 95 15.12 -5.01 -1.30
N VAL A 96 14.63 -3.94 -1.89
CA VAL A 96 14.11 -2.80 -1.13
C VAL A 96 12.69 -3.11 -0.63
N VAL A 97 12.45 -2.78 0.63
CA VAL A 97 11.16 -2.88 1.31
C VAL A 97 10.84 -1.56 1.97
N LYS A 98 9.60 -1.11 1.83
CA LYS A 98 9.09 0.11 2.47
C LYS A 98 7.81 -0.27 3.21
N ASN A 99 7.77 0.01 4.51
CA ASN A 99 6.57 -0.24 5.31
C ASN A 99 5.73 1.03 5.37
N ILE A 100 4.41 0.90 5.18
CA ILE A 100 3.44 1.96 5.45
C ILE A 100 2.44 1.44 6.48
N SER A 101 1.88 2.34 7.28
CA SER A 101 0.78 2.03 8.20
C SER A 101 -0.50 2.65 7.65
N VAL A 102 -1.52 1.82 7.48
CA VAL A 102 -2.83 2.22 6.95
C VAL A 102 -3.87 2.05 8.05
N ARG A 103 -4.74 3.06 8.23
CA ARG A 103 -5.82 3.10 9.21
C ARG A 103 -7.16 2.96 8.50
N GLY A 104 -8.05 2.14 9.06
CA GLY A 104 -9.42 2.00 8.56
C GLY A 104 -10.31 1.24 9.55
N GLY A 105 -11.57 1.64 9.67
CA GLY A 105 -12.53 1.00 10.57
C GLY A 105 -12.11 0.99 12.05
N GLY A 106 -11.34 2.00 12.49
CA GLY A 106 -10.89 2.17 13.87
C GLY A 106 -9.61 1.41 14.26
N ASP A 107 -8.97 0.68 13.33
CA ASP A 107 -7.74 -0.07 13.60
C ASP A 107 -6.63 0.31 12.59
N LYS A 108 -5.38 -0.06 12.92
CA LYS A 108 -4.19 0.16 12.10
C LYS A 108 -3.65 -1.18 11.59
N CYS A 109 -3.18 -1.20 10.34
CA CYS A 109 -2.47 -2.34 9.76
C CYS A 109 -1.20 -1.88 9.06
N ARG A 110 -0.11 -2.62 9.29
CA ARG A 110 1.14 -2.45 8.56
C ARG A 110 1.03 -3.10 7.18
N VAL A 111 1.49 -2.40 6.15
CA VAL A 111 1.59 -2.88 4.78
C VAL A 111 3.07 -2.83 4.35
N ALA A 112 3.64 -3.98 4.01
CA ALA A 112 5.00 -4.09 3.50
C ALA A 112 5.01 -4.02 1.96
N LEU A 113 5.57 -2.96 1.40
CA LEU A 113 5.73 -2.75 -0.03
C LEU A 113 7.09 -3.28 -0.50
N TRP A 114 7.13 -3.96 -1.64
CA TRP A 114 8.35 -4.58 -2.18
C TRP A 114 8.71 -4.04 -3.57
N ARG A 115 10.01 -3.90 -3.84
CA ARG A 115 10.56 -3.61 -5.18
C ARG A 115 9.95 -2.35 -5.81
N ASP A 116 9.35 -2.45 -6.99
CA ASP A 116 8.73 -1.37 -7.73
C ASP A 116 7.64 -0.65 -6.91
N LYS A 117 7.02 -1.33 -5.94
CA LYS A 117 6.01 -0.72 -5.08
C LYS A 117 6.61 0.21 -4.01
N THR A 118 7.92 0.15 -3.75
CA THR A 118 8.57 1.06 -2.79
C THR A 118 8.87 2.44 -3.37
N GLU A 119 9.01 2.52 -4.70
CA GLU A 119 9.31 3.76 -5.42
C GLU A 119 8.06 4.63 -5.63
N ARG A 120 6.88 4.11 -5.28
CA ARG A 120 5.64 4.90 -5.37
C ARG A 120 5.66 6.02 -4.34
N ASP A 121 5.39 7.23 -4.83
CA ASP A 121 5.08 8.38 -4.00
C ASP A 121 3.76 8.14 -3.28
N ILE A 122 3.86 7.95 -1.98
CA ILE A 122 2.76 7.77 -1.04
C ILE A 122 3.02 8.78 0.06
N ASN A 123 2.05 9.62 0.35
CA ASN A 123 2.16 10.58 1.43
C ASN A 123 1.31 10.17 2.62
N VAL A 124 1.69 10.64 3.80
CA VAL A 124 0.83 10.54 4.98
C VAL A 124 -0.39 11.40 4.72
N GLY A 125 -1.58 10.84 4.96
CA GLY A 125 -2.86 11.48 4.62
C GLY A 125 -3.56 10.86 3.42
N ASP A 126 -2.82 10.22 2.50
CA ASP A 126 -3.38 9.57 1.33
C ASP A 126 -4.37 8.50 1.72
N TYR A 127 -5.54 8.49 1.10
CA TYR A 127 -6.44 7.36 1.18
C TYR A 127 -6.13 6.40 0.03
N LEU A 128 -5.69 5.20 0.39
CA LEU A 128 -5.21 4.21 -0.57
C LEU A 128 -6.11 2.98 -0.61
N GLN A 129 -6.32 2.48 -1.81
CA GLN A 129 -6.84 1.17 -2.09
C GLN A 129 -5.69 0.26 -2.55
N ILE A 130 -5.41 -0.81 -1.82
CA ILE A 130 -4.33 -1.75 -2.11
C ILE A 130 -4.93 -3.14 -2.33
N THR A 131 -4.83 -3.63 -3.55
CA THR A 131 -5.41 -4.93 -3.93
C THR A 131 -4.37 -6.04 -3.92
N ASN A 132 -4.85 -7.29 -3.83
CA ASN A 132 -4.04 -8.50 -3.94
C ASN A 132 -2.83 -8.55 -2.99
N VAL A 133 -3.01 -8.10 -1.75
CA VAL A 133 -2.00 -8.17 -0.69
C VAL A 133 -2.10 -9.48 0.08
N LEU A 134 -0.97 -9.99 0.53
CA LEU A 134 -0.88 -11.24 1.26
C LEU A 134 -0.90 -10.97 2.77
N THR A 135 -1.80 -11.61 3.51
CA THR A 135 -1.75 -11.63 4.97
C THR A 135 -0.56 -12.44 5.47
N CYS A 136 0.26 -11.80 6.29
CA CYS A 136 1.46 -12.36 6.88
C CYS A 136 1.42 -12.17 8.39
N GLN A 137 2.12 -13.03 9.11
CA GLN A 137 2.37 -12.86 10.54
C GLN A 137 3.87 -12.89 10.76
N PHE A 138 4.34 -11.95 11.58
CA PHE A 138 5.69 -11.96 12.09
C PHE A 138 5.63 -11.70 13.59
N GLN A 139 6.13 -12.64 14.37
CA GLN A 139 5.93 -12.66 15.83
C GLN A 139 4.43 -12.58 16.15
N ASP A 140 3.99 -11.58 16.91
CA ASP A 140 2.59 -11.40 17.30
C ASP A 140 1.83 -10.40 16.40
N ASP A 141 2.51 -9.81 15.41
CA ASP A 141 1.91 -8.82 14.51
C ASP A 141 1.46 -9.44 13.19
N ILE A 142 0.16 -9.30 12.91
CA ILE A 142 -0.42 -9.59 11.60
C ILE A 142 -0.35 -8.33 10.74
N TYR A 143 0.23 -8.48 9.55
CA TYR A 143 0.43 -7.40 8.60
C TYR A 143 0.11 -7.91 7.19
N VAL A 144 -0.02 -6.99 6.24
CA VAL A 144 -0.19 -7.36 4.83
C VAL A 144 1.08 -7.03 4.04
N SER A 145 1.39 -7.86 3.06
CA SER A 145 2.56 -7.70 2.21
C SER A 145 2.14 -7.58 0.76
N SER A 146 2.68 -6.61 0.05
CA SER A 146 2.47 -6.51 -1.39
C SER A 146 3.04 -7.74 -2.09
N THR A 147 2.33 -8.20 -3.10
CA THR A 147 2.72 -9.29 -4.00
C THR A 147 3.12 -8.71 -5.36
N ARG A 148 3.44 -9.58 -6.33
CA ARG A 148 3.72 -9.15 -7.71
C ARG A 148 2.49 -8.52 -8.37
N ASP A 149 1.31 -9.01 -8.03
CA ASP A 149 0.04 -8.64 -8.67
C ASP A 149 -0.72 -7.60 -7.84
N SER A 150 -0.07 -7.04 -6.81
CA SER A 150 -0.66 -5.96 -6.02
C SER A 150 -0.73 -4.68 -6.83
N GLU A 151 -1.89 -4.04 -6.76
CA GLU A 151 -2.13 -2.73 -7.34
C GLU A 151 -2.46 -1.75 -6.20
N ILE A 152 -1.77 -0.62 -6.18
CA ILE A 152 -2.05 0.48 -5.26
C ILE A 152 -2.75 1.56 -6.07
N GLN A 153 -3.82 2.14 -5.55
CA GLN A 153 -4.55 3.25 -6.16
C GLN A 153 -4.83 4.29 -5.08
N ASN A 154 -4.66 5.57 -5.42
CA ASN A 154 -5.11 6.66 -4.56
C ASN A 154 -6.59 6.85 -4.87
N VAL A 155 -7.43 6.82 -3.83
CA VAL A 155 -8.88 6.98 -3.97
C VAL A 155 -9.33 8.05 -2.99
N ASP A 156 -10.45 8.71 -3.28
CA ASP A 156 -10.99 9.69 -2.35
C ASP A 156 -11.44 8.99 -1.07
N GLY A 157 -10.94 9.48 0.06
CA GLY A 157 -11.34 8.98 1.37
C GLY A 157 -12.80 9.32 1.67
N PRO A 158 -13.43 8.61 2.63
CA PRO A 158 -14.74 9.01 3.12
C PRO A 158 -14.63 10.43 3.70
N VAL A 159 -15.46 11.35 3.19
CA VAL A 159 -15.48 12.79 3.50
C VAL A 159 -15.66 13.07 5.01
N ASP A 160 -16.14 12.08 5.77
CA ASP A 160 -16.45 12.18 7.20
C ASP A 160 -15.36 11.65 8.15
N ALA A 161 -14.20 11.20 7.65
CA ALA A 161 -13.13 10.65 8.49
C ALA A 161 -12.18 11.75 9.00
N ALA A 162 -12.69 12.67 9.82
CA ALA A 162 -11.88 13.57 10.62
C ALA A 162 -11.07 12.75 11.64
N ALA A 163 -9.76 12.63 11.45
CA ALA A 163 -8.91 11.95 12.42
C ALA A 163 -8.53 12.92 13.54
N GLU A 164 -9.04 12.71 14.75
CA GLU A 164 -8.61 13.46 15.95
C GLU A 164 -7.20 13.00 16.33
N ILE A 165 -6.23 13.90 16.29
CA ILE A 165 -4.84 13.66 16.70
C ILE A 165 -4.48 14.58 17.88
N THR A 166 -3.58 14.12 18.74
CA THR A 166 -2.99 14.95 19.80
C THR A 166 -1.59 15.33 19.36
N VAL A 167 -1.33 16.63 19.19
CA VAL A 167 -0.03 17.18 18.78
C VAL A 167 0.77 17.52 20.03
N ILE A 168 2.00 17.01 20.10
CA ILE A 168 2.94 17.15 21.23
C ILE A 168 4.24 17.87 20.85
N GLY A 169 4.47 18.15 19.57
CA GLY A 169 5.66 18.84 19.11
C GLY A 169 5.47 19.42 17.71
N TYR A 170 6.36 20.33 17.32
CA TYR A 170 6.46 20.79 15.95
C TYR A 170 7.91 21.11 15.58
N GLU A 171 8.24 20.96 14.30
CA GLU A 171 9.47 21.45 13.68
C GLU A 171 9.13 22.43 12.55
N ASP A 172 9.85 23.55 12.49
CA ASP A 172 9.66 24.59 11.47
C ASP A 172 10.65 24.43 10.32
N PHE A 173 10.13 24.28 9.09
CA PHE A 173 10.91 24.25 7.85
C PHE A 173 10.63 25.46 6.95
N GLY A 174 10.10 26.55 7.52
CA GLY A 174 9.85 27.83 6.84
C GLY A 174 8.50 27.88 6.12
N ASP A 175 8.32 27.06 5.07
CA ASP A 175 7.07 27.04 4.29
C ASP A 175 6.10 25.91 4.75
N THR A 176 6.66 24.92 5.46
CA THR A 176 5.93 23.78 6.01
C THR A 176 6.32 23.56 7.47
N LEU A 177 5.32 23.26 8.28
CA LEU A 177 5.44 22.91 9.70
C LEU A 177 5.19 21.41 9.84
N LYS A 178 6.06 20.76 10.59
CA LYS A 178 6.03 19.33 10.88
C LYS A 178 5.47 19.09 12.26
N LEU A 179 4.20 18.71 12.38
CA LEU A 179 3.57 18.47 13.69
C LEU A 179 3.82 17.04 14.15
N THR A 180 4.37 16.84 15.35
CA THR A 180 4.55 15.52 15.96
C THR A 180 3.36 15.18 16.85
N SER A 181 2.77 14.00 16.67
CA SER A 181 1.65 13.49 17.47
C SER A 181 2.06 12.45 18.50
N ASP A 182 1.32 12.40 19.62
CA ASP A 182 1.49 11.47 20.75
C ASP A 182 0.96 10.06 20.51
N GLU A 183 0.59 9.72 19.27
CA GLU A 183 0.22 8.34 18.97
C GLU A 183 1.46 7.43 18.96
N ASP A 184 1.26 6.15 19.33
CA ASP A 184 2.29 5.10 19.37
C ASP A 184 3.27 5.18 18.17
N GLY A 185 4.45 5.76 18.39
CA GLY A 185 5.47 5.95 17.36
C GLY A 185 5.90 7.40 17.07
N TYR A 186 5.36 8.41 17.76
CA TYR A 186 5.75 9.82 17.61
C TYR A 186 5.72 10.30 16.14
N PHE A 187 4.52 10.32 15.54
CA PHE A 187 4.38 10.57 14.09
C PHE A 187 4.42 12.03 13.72
N THR A 188 5.05 12.35 12.59
CA THR A 188 5.18 13.73 12.09
C THR A 188 4.29 13.98 10.87
N TYR A 189 3.52 15.06 10.88
CA TYR A 189 2.62 15.52 9.82
C TYR A 189 3.15 16.79 9.17
N ASP A 190 3.29 16.80 7.84
CA ASP A 190 3.70 18.00 7.11
C ASP A 190 2.46 18.87 6.81
N ILE A 191 2.46 20.12 7.28
CA ILE A 191 1.34 21.06 7.16
C ILE A 191 1.83 22.39 6.61
N LYS A 192 1.07 22.96 5.69
CA LYS A 192 1.39 24.26 5.07
C LYS A 192 1.10 25.40 6.04
N LEU A 193 1.97 26.39 6.09
CA LEU A 193 1.80 27.53 6.99
C LEU A 193 0.46 28.26 6.73
N ASP A 194 0.03 28.33 5.47
CA ASP A 194 -1.23 28.99 5.07
C ASP A 194 -2.48 28.35 5.67
N THR A 195 -2.47 27.03 5.86
CA THR A 195 -3.59 26.33 6.48
C THR A 195 -3.68 26.63 7.97
N LEU A 196 -2.53 26.76 8.64
CA LEU A 196 -2.48 27.15 10.05
C LEU A 196 -2.87 28.63 10.25
N LYS A 197 -2.50 29.53 9.34
CA LYS A 197 -2.98 30.93 9.36
C LYS A 197 -4.50 31.01 9.37
N ALA A 198 -5.16 30.22 8.51
CA ALA A 198 -6.63 30.19 8.42
C ALA A 198 -7.30 29.65 9.69
N VAL A 199 -6.63 28.74 10.41
CA VAL A 199 -7.17 28.06 11.60
C VAL A 199 -6.97 28.88 12.86
N PHE A 200 -5.78 29.46 13.03
CA PHE A 200 -5.47 30.28 14.19
C PHE A 200 -5.93 31.74 14.02
N ASN A 201 -6.18 32.19 12.78
CA ASN A 201 -6.48 33.58 12.44
C ASN A 201 -5.38 34.55 12.90
N VAL A 202 -4.11 34.14 12.73
CA VAL A 202 -2.91 34.88 13.17
C VAL A 202 -1.89 34.97 12.02
N ASP A 203 -1.05 36.01 12.03
CA ASP A 203 0.03 36.23 11.06
C ASP A 203 1.14 35.16 11.14
N ALA A 204 1.83 34.98 10.00
CA ALA A 204 2.82 33.92 9.79
C ALA A 204 3.91 33.81 10.89
N GLU A 205 4.32 34.95 11.45
CA GLU A 205 5.37 35.03 12.46
C GLU A 205 4.90 34.62 13.86
N GLU A 206 3.59 34.67 14.13
CA GLU A 206 3.00 34.37 15.44
C GLU A 206 2.39 32.96 15.52
N VAL A 207 2.19 32.28 14.38
CA VAL A 207 1.68 30.90 14.32
C VAL A 207 2.58 29.95 15.14
N THR A 208 3.90 30.11 15.05
CA THR A 208 4.85 29.27 15.80
C THR A 208 4.77 29.53 17.31
N LEU A 209 4.54 30.79 17.71
CA LEU A 209 4.39 31.17 19.11
C LEU A 209 3.10 30.58 19.71
N GLU A 210 1.97 30.67 19.00
CA GLU A 210 0.70 30.08 19.42
C GLU A 210 0.72 28.55 19.43
N LEU A 211 1.45 27.92 18.50
CA LEU A 211 1.68 26.46 18.55
C LEU A 211 2.49 26.09 19.79
N SER A 212 3.52 26.87 20.14
CA SER A 212 4.35 26.61 21.32
C SER A 212 3.60 26.75 22.65
N THR A 213 2.64 27.66 22.75
CA THR A 213 1.85 27.88 23.97
C THR A 213 0.70 26.89 24.13
N ARG A 214 0.21 26.32 23.03
CA ARG A 214 -0.93 25.39 23.06
C ARG A 214 -0.55 23.93 23.09
N ILE A 215 0.71 23.58 22.89
CA ILE A 215 1.15 22.19 22.99
C ILE A 215 1.12 21.72 24.46
N PRO A 216 0.52 20.55 24.75
CA PRO A 216 -0.17 19.64 23.83
C PRO A 216 -1.62 20.05 23.53
N PHE A 217 -2.01 20.03 22.25
CA PHE A 217 -3.40 20.29 21.83
C PHE A 217 -3.96 19.16 20.96
N LYS A 218 -5.29 19.08 20.93
CA LYS A 218 -6.02 18.17 20.06
C LYS A 218 -6.46 18.89 18.80
N CYS A 219 -6.34 18.24 17.65
CA CYS A 219 -6.89 18.77 16.41
C CYS A 219 -7.48 17.66 15.54
N GLN A 220 -8.47 18.02 14.75
CA GLN A 220 -8.96 17.14 13.70
C GLN A 220 -8.20 17.41 12.42
N VAL A 221 -7.72 16.32 11.83
CA VAL A 221 -7.04 16.33 10.55
C VAL A 221 -8.03 15.83 9.50
N LEU A 222 -8.42 16.73 8.58
CA LEU A 222 -9.26 16.40 7.44
C LEU A 222 -8.41 16.19 6.19
N PRO A 223 -8.65 15.12 5.41
CA PRO A 223 -8.00 14.94 4.11
C PRO A 223 -8.53 16.00 3.12
N SER A 224 -7.69 16.95 2.70
CA SER A 224 -8.08 17.91 1.67
C SER A 224 -7.97 17.27 0.28
N GLY A 225 -9.09 17.20 -0.43
CA GLY A 225 -9.19 16.57 -1.76
C GLY A 225 -8.41 17.26 -2.88
N GLU A 226 -7.81 18.43 -2.64
CA GLU A 226 -7.06 19.15 -3.69
C GLU A 226 -5.57 18.83 -3.71
N ASN A 227 -5.00 18.23 -2.65
CA ASN A 227 -3.62 17.76 -2.63
C ASN A 227 -3.37 16.82 -1.44
N PRO A 228 -2.79 15.63 -1.66
CA PRO A 228 -2.61 14.58 -0.64
C PRO A 228 -1.73 14.96 0.58
N SER A 229 -1.05 16.10 0.53
CA SER A 229 -0.10 16.56 1.54
C SER A 229 -0.62 17.72 2.39
N TYR A 230 -1.91 18.09 2.27
CA TYR A 230 -2.49 19.19 3.03
C TYR A 230 -3.67 18.76 3.88
N PHE A 231 -3.51 19.06 5.16
CA PHE A 231 -4.49 18.81 6.20
C PHE A 231 -5.07 20.13 6.65
N SER A 232 -6.40 20.26 6.66
CA SER A 232 -7.02 21.31 7.46
C SER A 232 -7.07 20.86 8.91
N LEU A 233 -6.60 21.75 9.80
CA LEU A 233 -6.84 21.62 11.23
C LEU A 233 -8.19 22.26 11.56
N SER A 234 -8.97 21.63 12.44
CA SER A 234 -9.91 22.34 13.30
C SER A 234 -9.53 22.11 14.75
N LEU A 235 -9.56 23.19 15.53
CA LEU A 235 -9.38 23.22 16.98
C LEU A 235 -10.73 23.14 17.69
#